data_AF-A0A2V2V126-F1
#
_entry.id   AF-A0A2V2V126-F1
#
_cell.length_a   1.000
_cell.length_b   1.000
_cell.length_c   1.000
_cell.angle_alpha   90.00
_cell.angle_beta   90.00
_cell.angle_gamma   90.00
#
_symmetry.space_group_name_H-M   'P 1'
#
loop_
_entity.id
_entity.type
_entity.pdbx_description
1 polymer ?
#
loop_
_entity_poly.entity_id
_entity_poly.type
_entity_poly.pdbx_seq_one_letter_code
_entity_poly.pdbx_strand_id
1 'polypeptide(L)'
;MSSSKRNRHNWPALKRKSPARRGWDEDSRCIDIVRLMTTWQRKNGKLHDAEATEHHLSSVVDQVLNYLRNGVRVAKIPSKGNGRRRLYFLLEDCKRIHSCDLDHQGFPLNRKWPPVNMWICGIEKVLIGLSTTSFVNYSGEAQLAKTRQEAVFDNGTHPHDATQNITSSSLGTNNHRAFALLLRGGKSLEVVCETGSDCESWPVALKRPLHLGTPAERLLEERRGT
;
A
#
# COMPACT_ATOMS: atom_id res chain seq x y z
N MET A 1 -14.26 71.35 -11.26
CA MET A 1 -15.16 70.21 -11.60
C MET A 1 -14.27 69.10 -12.14
N SER A 2 -13.96 68.13 -11.28
CA SER A 2 -12.83 67.20 -11.47
C SER A 2 -13.25 65.88 -12.10
N SER A 3 -12.42 65.43 -13.06
CA SER A 3 -12.54 64.20 -13.85
C SER A 3 -12.60 62.92 -13.01
N SER A 4 -13.70 62.19 -13.12
CA SER A 4 -13.85 60.84 -12.54
C SER A 4 -13.30 59.79 -13.50
N LYS A 5 -12.12 59.23 -13.15
CA LYS A 5 -11.45 58.14 -13.86
C LYS A 5 -12.08 56.80 -13.47
N ARG A 6 -12.48 56.02 -14.49
CA ARG A 6 -12.95 54.63 -14.38
C ARG A 6 -11.91 53.75 -13.68
N ASN A 7 -12.24 53.22 -12.51
CA ASN A 7 -11.50 52.14 -11.87
C ASN A 7 -11.94 50.79 -12.46
N ARG A 8 -11.15 50.27 -13.42
CA ARG A 8 -11.20 48.85 -13.81
C ARG A 8 -10.38 48.08 -12.78
N HIS A 9 -11.06 47.41 -11.84
CA HIS A 9 -10.39 46.45 -10.96
C HIS A 9 -9.92 45.25 -11.78
N ASN A 10 -8.61 45.24 -12.01
CA ASN A 10 -7.83 44.19 -12.64
C ASN A 10 -7.65 43.08 -11.59
N TRP A 11 -8.47 42.03 -11.64
CA TRP A 11 -8.22 40.82 -10.85
C TRP A 11 -7.04 40.06 -11.47
N PRO A 12 -5.93 39.86 -10.76
CA PRO A 12 -4.85 39.03 -11.28
C PRO A 12 -5.33 37.59 -11.36
N ALA A 13 -5.22 36.99 -12.55
CA ALA A 13 -5.43 35.58 -12.76
C ALA A 13 -4.54 34.77 -11.82
N LEU A 14 -5.11 34.22 -10.74
CA LEU A 14 -4.42 33.26 -9.89
C LEU A 14 -4.20 31.98 -10.69
N LYS A 15 -2.97 31.82 -11.18
CA LYS A 15 -2.41 30.57 -11.69
C LYS A 15 -2.78 29.43 -10.72
N ARG A 16 -3.52 28.43 -11.22
CA ARG A 16 -3.68 27.14 -10.53
C ARG A 16 -2.30 26.53 -10.34
N LYS A 17 -1.73 26.67 -9.14
CA LYS A 17 -0.59 25.86 -8.69
C LYS A 17 -1.12 24.51 -8.21
N SER A 18 -0.91 23.47 -9.00
CA SER A 18 -0.54 22.14 -8.46
C SER A 18 0.96 21.97 -8.74
N PRO A 19 1.76 21.18 -8.01
CA PRO A 19 1.45 20.23 -6.93
C PRO A 19 2.39 20.34 -5.71
N ALA A 20 2.07 19.61 -4.64
CA ALA A 20 3.11 19.04 -3.78
C ALA A 20 2.78 17.57 -3.57
N ARG A 21 3.45 16.70 -4.33
CA ARG A 21 3.55 15.28 -3.99
C ARG A 21 4.32 15.22 -2.67
N ARG A 22 3.60 15.24 -1.54
CA ARG A 22 4.22 14.96 -0.26
C ARG A 22 4.59 13.48 -0.28
N GLY A 23 5.91 13.29 -0.37
CA GLY A 23 6.59 12.03 -0.24
C GLY A 23 6.21 11.35 1.06
N TRP A 24 6.35 10.04 1.01
CA TRP A 24 6.57 9.13 2.12
C TRP A 24 6.97 9.86 3.41
N ASP A 25 6.10 9.81 4.42
CA ASP A 25 6.45 10.20 5.78
C ASP A 25 7.49 9.19 6.28
N GLU A 26 8.61 9.73 6.75
CA GLU A 26 9.85 9.03 7.12
C GLU A 26 9.73 8.18 8.40
N ASP A 27 8.52 7.98 8.94
CA ASP A 27 8.27 7.28 10.20
C ASP A 27 7.85 5.80 10.05
N SER A 28 7.76 5.28 8.83
CA SER A 28 7.58 3.84 8.61
C SER A 28 8.89 3.10 8.84
N ARG A 29 9.12 2.69 10.09
CA ARG A 29 10.11 1.66 10.49
C ARG A 29 9.77 0.25 9.93
N CYS A 30 9.21 0.18 8.72
CA CYS A 30 9.25 -1.03 7.92
C CYS A 30 10.65 -1.07 7.33
N ILE A 31 11.44 -2.05 7.75
CA ILE A 31 12.83 -2.23 7.36
C ILE A 31 12.95 -2.13 5.84
N ASP A 32 13.54 -1.03 5.38
CA ASP A 32 13.90 -0.78 4.00
C ASP A 32 14.93 -1.83 3.58
N ILE A 33 14.46 -2.97 3.05
CA ILE A 33 15.29 -3.94 2.30
C ILE A 33 16.12 -3.19 1.24
N VAL A 34 15.60 -2.08 0.73
CA VAL A 34 16.24 -1.19 -0.26
C VAL A 34 17.31 -0.25 0.33
N ARG A 35 17.18 0.17 1.59
CA ARG A 35 18.22 0.92 2.33
C ARG A 35 19.37 0.00 2.71
N LEU A 36 19.09 -1.27 2.98
CA LEU A 36 20.11 -2.32 3.04
C LEU A 36 20.82 -2.49 1.68
N MET A 37 20.09 -2.56 0.56
CA MET A 37 20.69 -2.65 -0.79
C MET A 37 21.62 -1.48 -1.14
N THR A 38 21.23 -0.25 -0.84
CA THR A 38 22.00 0.96 -1.19
C THR A 38 23.22 1.20 -0.30
N THR A 39 23.16 0.77 0.97
CA THR A 39 24.31 0.83 1.88
C THR A 39 25.31 -0.31 1.63
N TRP A 40 24.85 -1.49 1.18
CA TRP A 40 25.72 -2.60 0.77
C TRP A 40 26.46 -2.33 -0.55
N GLN A 41 25.77 -1.83 -1.59
CA GLN A 41 26.39 -1.50 -2.88
C GLN A 41 27.52 -0.47 -2.75
N ARG A 42 27.42 0.46 -1.79
CA ARG A 42 28.48 1.44 -1.54
C ARG A 42 29.69 0.86 -0.79
N LYS A 43 29.55 -0.30 -0.14
CA LYS A 43 30.59 -0.86 0.73
C LYS A 43 31.43 -1.97 0.08
N ASN A 44 30.90 -2.78 -0.84
CA ASN A 44 31.61 -3.96 -1.32
C ASN A 44 31.61 -4.08 -2.86
N GLY A 45 32.76 -3.75 -3.46
CA GLY A 45 33.06 -3.99 -4.88
C GLY A 45 33.34 -5.46 -5.19
N LYS A 46 32.38 -6.36 -4.95
CA LYS A 46 32.43 -7.77 -5.34
C LYS A 46 31.19 -8.11 -6.15
N LEU A 47 31.34 -8.07 -7.47
CA LEU A 47 30.27 -8.27 -8.45
C LEU A 47 29.54 -9.63 -8.27
N HIS A 48 30.29 -10.67 -7.91
CA HIS A 48 29.75 -12.01 -7.61
C HIS A 48 28.81 -12.03 -6.38
N ASP A 49 29.14 -11.28 -5.33
CA ASP A 49 28.29 -11.20 -4.12
C ASP A 49 26.98 -10.42 -4.42
N ALA A 50 27.06 -9.45 -5.33
CA ALA A 50 25.90 -8.71 -5.81
C ALA A 50 24.98 -9.58 -6.68
N GLU A 51 25.52 -10.40 -7.59
CA GLU A 51 24.77 -11.35 -8.41
C GLU A 51 24.05 -12.41 -7.55
N ALA A 52 24.76 -13.01 -6.59
CA ALA A 52 24.16 -13.96 -5.66
C ALA A 52 23.01 -13.33 -4.85
N THR A 53 23.16 -12.07 -4.45
CA THR A 53 22.12 -11.32 -3.75
C THR A 53 20.92 -11.01 -4.67
N GLU A 54 21.16 -10.60 -5.92
CA GLU A 54 20.09 -10.35 -6.91
C GLU A 54 19.27 -11.62 -7.19
N HIS A 55 19.93 -12.76 -7.35
CA HIS A 55 19.29 -14.06 -7.52
C HIS A 55 18.47 -14.45 -6.29
N HIS A 56 19.02 -14.31 -5.10
CA HIS A 56 18.32 -14.59 -3.86
C HIS A 56 17.06 -13.72 -3.71
N LEU A 57 17.19 -12.40 -3.93
CA LEU A 57 16.05 -11.48 -3.86
C LEU A 57 15.00 -11.75 -4.92
N SER A 58 15.40 -12.13 -6.13
CA SER A 58 14.45 -12.51 -7.18
C SER A 58 13.66 -13.77 -6.79
N SER A 59 14.33 -14.76 -6.21
CA SER A 59 13.68 -15.95 -5.66
C SER A 59 12.67 -15.61 -4.55
N VAL A 60 13.01 -14.69 -3.64
CA VAL A 60 12.08 -14.20 -2.61
C VAL A 60 10.86 -13.53 -3.23
N VAL A 61 11.05 -12.71 -4.28
CA VAL A 61 9.91 -12.09 -4.99
C VAL A 61 9.02 -13.15 -5.63
N ASP A 62 9.59 -14.17 -6.26
CA ASP A 62 8.81 -15.25 -6.88
C ASP A 62 8.03 -16.06 -5.83
N GLN A 63 8.60 -16.29 -4.66
CA GLN A 63 7.91 -16.89 -3.51
C GLN A 63 6.72 -16.04 -3.07
N VAL A 64 6.89 -14.73 -2.95
CA VAL A 64 5.81 -13.79 -2.59
C VAL A 64 4.71 -13.77 -3.65
N LEU A 65 5.07 -13.79 -4.94
CA LEU A 65 4.08 -13.86 -6.02
C LEU A 65 3.27 -15.16 -5.96
N ASN A 66 3.92 -16.29 -5.72
CA ASN A 66 3.25 -17.59 -5.52
C ASN A 66 2.36 -17.59 -4.27
N TYR A 67 2.82 -16.99 -3.18
CA TYR A 67 2.04 -16.81 -1.96
C TYR A 67 0.75 -16.03 -2.23
N LEU A 68 0.84 -14.87 -2.90
CA LEU A 68 -0.33 -14.06 -3.22
C LEU A 68 -1.24 -14.70 -4.28
N ARG A 69 -0.73 -15.57 -5.15
CA ARG A 69 -1.58 -16.39 -6.05
C ARG A 69 -2.45 -17.37 -5.28
N ASN A 70 -1.97 -17.90 -4.15
CA ASN A 70 -2.78 -18.74 -3.25
C ASN A 70 -3.86 -17.92 -2.53
N GLY A 71 -3.60 -16.63 -2.34
CA GLY A 71 -4.57 -15.66 -1.86
C GLY A 71 -4.49 -15.44 -0.37
N VAL A 72 -4.77 -14.20 0.02
CA VAL A 72 -4.70 -13.75 1.41
C VAL A 72 -6.05 -13.25 1.86
N ARG A 73 -6.41 -13.56 3.10
CA ARG A 73 -7.66 -13.12 3.71
C ARG A 73 -7.46 -11.72 4.28
N VAL A 74 -8.41 -10.85 3.97
CA VAL A 74 -8.37 -9.46 4.42
C VAL A 74 -9.76 -9.03 4.88
N ALA A 75 -9.80 -8.11 5.84
CA ALA A 75 -10.99 -7.32 6.12
C ALA A 75 -10.98 -6.09 5.20
N LYS A 76 -11.94 -6.04 4.28
CA LYS A 76 -12.19 -4.83 3.48
C LYS A 76 -12.89 -3.80 4.36
N ILE A 77 -12.32 -2.60 4.45
CA ILE A 77 -12.89 -1.50 5.21
C ILE A 77 -13.75 -0.65 4.29
N PRO A 78 -15.08 -0.62 4.48
CA PRO A 78 -15.94 0.26 3.71
C PRO A 78 -15.87 1.69 4.27
N SER A 79 -16.20 2.67 3.43
CA SER A 79 -16.40 4.04 3.88
C SER A 79 -17.65 4.21 4.77
N LYS A 80 -18.63 3.30 4.67
CA LYS A 80 -19.85 3.23 5.48
C LYS A 80 -20.33 1.79 5.64
N GLY A 81 -20.89 1.44 6.80
CA GLY A 81 -21.45 0.11 7.08
C GLY A 81 -20.40 -0.86 7.63
N ASN A 82 -20.72 -2.16 7.62
CA ASN A 82 -19.89 -3.18 8.26
C ASN A 82 -18.79 -3.71 7.33
N GLY A 83 -17.61 -3.96 7.89
CA GLY A 83 -16.49 -4.60 7.19
C GLY A 83 -16.86 -5.97 6.62
N ARG A 84 -16.27 -6.34 5.48
CA ARG A 84 -16.45 -7.67 4.88
C ARG A 84 -15.12 -8.39 4.77
N ARG A 85 -15.08 -9.65 5.20
CA ARG A 85 -13.93 -10.53 4.98
C ARG A 85 -13.93 -11.03 3.54
N ARG A 86 -12.77 -10.96 2.88
CA ARG A 86 -12.59 -11.36 1.48
C ARG A 86 -11.24 -12.04 1.29
N LEU A 87 -11.19 -12.95 0.32
CA LEU A 87 -9.92 -13.41 -0.22
C LEU A 87 -9.50 -12.45 -1.34
N TYR A 88 -8.25 -11.99 -1.33
CA TYR A 88 -7.62 -11.30 -2.45
C TYR A 88 -6.44 -12.11 -2.95
N PHE A 89 -6.30 -12.26 -4.26
CA PHE A 89 -5.26 -13.07 -4.86
C PHE A 89 -4.79 -12.52 -6.21
N LEU A 90 -3.54 -12.81 -6.55
CA LEU A 90 -2.99 -12.49 -7.87
C LEU A 90 -3.41 -13.55 -8.90
N LEU A 91 -3.70 -13.09 -10.12
CA LEU A 91 -3.82 -13.99 -11.26
C LEU A 91 -2.44 -14.46 -11.71
N GLU A 92 -2.38 -15.58 -12.43
CA GLU A 92 -1.14 -16.19 -12.91
C GLU A 92 -0.28 -15.21 -13.72
N ASP A 93 -0.92 -14.35 -14.53
CA ASP A 93 -0.28 -13.31 -15.33
C ASP A 93 0.34 -12.16 -14.52
N CYS A 94 0.13 -12.11 -13.21
CA CYS A 94 0.54 -11.02 -12.32
C CYS A 94 0.13 -9.62 -12.79
N LYS A 95 -0.92 -9.51 -13.62
CA LYS A 95 -1.46 -8.23 -14.13
C LYS A 95 -2.73 -7.83 -13.40
N ARG A 96 -3.36 -8.77 -12.70
CA ARG A 96 -4.68 -8.60 -12.08
C ARG A 96 -4.71 -9.11 -10.65
N ILE A 97 -5.48 -8.39 -9.83
CA ILE A 97 -5.89 -8.80 -8.49
C ILE A 97 -7.36 -9.19 -8.56
N HIS A 98 -7.66 -10.40 -8.12
CA HIS A 98 -9.01 -10.93 -8.01
C HIS A 98 -9.44 -10.96 -6.55
N SER A 99 -10.75 -10.89 -6.32
CA SER A 99 -11.31 -11.05 -4.99
C SER A 99 -12.65 -11.78 -5.00
N CYS A 100 -12.85 -12.62 -3.99
CA CYS A 100 -14.10 -13.32 -3.73
C CYS A 100 -14.48 -13.24 -2.25
N ASP A 101 -15.77 -13.37 -1.99
CA ASP A 101 -16.29 -13.44 -0.63
C ASP A 101 -15.97 -14.79 0.01
N LEU A 102 -15.80 -14.78 1.34
CA LEU A 102 -15.56 -15.97 2.15
C LEU A 102 -16.87 -16.43 2.78
N ASP A 103 -17.00 -17.73 3.01
CA ASP A 103 -18.06 -18.28 3.86
C ASP A 103 -17.77 -18.07 5.36
N HIS A 104 -18.64 -18.61 6.21
CA HIS A 104 -18.52 -18.53 7.67
C HIS A 104 -17.34 -19.33 8.23
N GLN A 105 -16.79 -20.28 7.47
CA GLN A 105 -15.61 -21.08 7.81
C GLN A 105 -14.32 -20.47 7.24
N GLY A 106 -14.43 -19.43 6.42
CA GLY A 106 -13.31 -18.75 5.78
C GLY A 106 -12.88 -19.37 4.45
N PHE A 107 -13.69 -20.25 3.84
CA PHE A 107 -13.44 -20.79 2.50
C PHE A 107 -13.95 -19.84 1.39
N PRO A 108 -13.25 -19.76 0.25
CA PRO A 108 -13.65 -18.87 -0.85
C PRO A 108 -14.86 -19.43 -1.61
N LEU A 109 -15.93 -18.64 -1.70
CA LEU A 109 -17.20 -19.09 -2.31
C LEU A 109 -17.16 -19.19 -3.85
N ASN A 110 -16.34 -18.37 -4.53
CA ASN A 110 -16.34 -18.28 -6.01
C ASN A 110 -14.95 -17.97 -6.59
N ARG A 111 -13.94 -18.77 -6.24
CA ARG A 111 -12.55 -18.51 -6.66
C ARG A 111 -12.36 -18.56 -8.19
N LYS A 112 -13.08 -19.43 -8.91
CA LYS A 112 -12.97 -19.59 -10.37
C LYS A 112 -13.58 -18.42 -11.17
N TRP A 113 -14.59 -17.75 -10.60
CA TRP A 113 -15.31 -16.64 -11.22
C TRP A 113 -15.46 -15.50 -10.23
N PRO A 114 -14.35 -14.81 -9.91
CA PRO A 114 -14.36 -13.83 -8.83
C PRO A 114 -15.18 -12.60 -9.23
N PRO A 115 -16.06 -12.11 -8.34
CA PRO A 115 -16.93 -10.96 -8.61
C PRO A 115 -16.17 -9.65 -8.76
N VAL A 116 -14.95 -9.56 -8.22
CA VAL A 116 -14.10 -8.37 -8.33
C VAL A 116 -12.80 -8.72 -9.03
N ASN A 117 -12.48 -7.94 -10.04
CA ASN A 117 -11.25 -8.00 -10.82
C ASN A 117 -10.70 -6.58 -10.96
N MET A 118 -9.43 -6.40 -10.62
CA MET A 118 -8.74 -5.12 -10.66
C MET A 118 -7.42 -5.26 -11.42
N TRP A 119 -7.21 -4.35 -12.36
CA TRP A 119 -5.95 -4.25 -13.08
C TRP A 119 -4.89 -3.56 -12.22
N ILE A 120 -3.72 -4.17 -12.11
CA ILE A 120 -2.60 -3.60 -11.36
C ILE A 120 -2.11 -2.31 -12.01
N CYS A 121 -2.11 -2.21 -13.34
CA CYS A 121 -1.78 -0.96 -14.05
C CYS A 121 -2.76 0.21 -13.77
N GLY A 122 -3.92 -0.09 -13.18
CA GLY A 122 -4.89 0.90 -12.71
C GLY A 122 -4.63 1.42 -11.30
N ILE A 123 -3.66 0.85 -10.57
CA ILE A 123 -3.25 1.31 -9.24
C ILE A 123 -2.26 2.47 -9.42
N GLU A 124 -2.53 3.58 -8.77
CA GLU A 124 -1.69 4.79 -8.81
C GLU A 124 -0.69 4.84 -7.65
N LYS A 125 -1.10 4.34 -6.47
CA LYS A 125 -0.29 4.37 -5.26
C LYS A 125 -0.72 3.29 -4.27
N VAL A 126 0.25 2.75 -3.54
CA VAL A 126 0.03 1.95 -2.33
C VAL A 126 0.31 2.85 -1.12
N LEU A 127 -0.63 2.92 -0.19
CA LEU A 127 -0.50 3.64 1.07
C LEU A 127 -0.48 2.63 2.22
N ILE A 128 0.60 2.58 2.99
CA ILE A 128 0.69 1.72 4.17
C ILE A 128 0.02 2.41 5.35
N GLY A 129 -0.57 1.61 6.24
CA GLY A 129 -1.29 2.07 7.41
C GLY A 129 -2.67 2.64 7.11
N LEU A 130 -3.30 3.16 8.16
CA LEU A 130 -4.67 3.66 8.14
C LEU A 130 -4.72 5.14 7.71
N SER A 131 -4.19 5.44 6.53
CA SER A 131 -3.87 6.82 6.09
C SER A 131 -4.92 7.48 5.20
N THR A 132 -5.98 6.77 4.81
CA THR A 132 -7.07 7.31 3.98
C THR A 132 -8.25 7.83 4.81
N THR A 133 -9.01 8.74 4.23
CA THR A 133 -10.25 9.26 4.82
C THR A 133 -11.30 8.17 5.05
N SER A 134 -11.29 7.08 4.27
CA SER A 134 -12.19 5.94 4.50
C SER A 134 -11.95 5.28 5.85
N PHE A 135 -10.70 5.10 6.27
CA PHE A 135 -10.39 4.57 7.60
C PHE A 135 -10.85 5.54 8.70
N VAL A 136 -10.62 6.84 8.48
CA VAL A 136 -11.07 7.90 9.40
C VAL A 136 -12.60 7.91 9.52
N ASN A 137 -13.32 7.76 8.41
CA ASN A 137 -14.78 7.71 8.41
C ASN A 137 -15.33 6.46 9.09
N TYR A 138 -14.60 5.34 9.04
CA TYR A 138 -15.03 4.08 9.66
C TYR A 138 -14.87 4.09 11.18
N SER A 139 -13.77 4.66 11.70
CA SER A 139 -13.42 4.59 13.12
C SER A 139 -13.56 5.92 13.87
N GLY A 140 -13.39 7.05 13.17
CA GLY A 140 -13.25 8.38 13.75
C GLY A 140 -11.78 8.71 14.02
N GLU A 141 -11.38 9.96 13.76
CA GLU A 141 -9.99 10.40 13.88
C GLU A 141 -9.44 10.24 15.31
N ALA A 142 -10.20 10.68 16.31
CA ALA A 142 -9.82 10.56 17.72
C ALA A 142 -9.68 9.10 18.17
N GLN A 143 -10.59 8.22 17.72
CA GLN A 143 -10.55 6.80 18.05
C GLN A 143 -9.34 6.11 17.40
N LEU A 144 -9.03 6.43 16.15
CA LEU A 144 -7.83 5.91 15.47
C LEU A 144 -6.56 6.36 16.17
N ALA A 145 -6.46 7.65 16.52
CA ALA A 145 -5.30 8.18 17.20
C ALA A 145 -5.06 7.47 18.54
N LYS A 146 -6.12 7.28 19.33
CA LYS A 146 -6.08 6.56 20.61
C LYS A 146 -5.62 5.11 20.42
N THR A 147 -6.31 4.36 19.57
CA THR A 147 -6.10 2.90 19.45
C THR A 147 -4.81 2.51 18.72
N ARG A 148 -4.22 3.43 17.94
CA ARG A 148 -2.87 3.24 17.41
C ARG A 148 -1.80 3.20 18.48
N GLN A 149 -1.97 3.96 19.57
CA GLN A 149 -1.03 3.97 20.69
C GLN A 149 -1.09 2.65 21.47
N GLU A 150 -2.28 2.05 21.55
CA GLU A 150 -2.52 0.75 22.18
C GLU A 150 -1.99 -0.44 21.36
N ALA A 151 -1.57 -0.20 20.12
CA ALA A 151 -1.18 -1.24 19.15
C ALA A 151 0.24 -1.81 19.37
N VAL A 152 1.04 -1.14 20.19
CA VAL A 152 2.46 -1.43 20.39
C VAL A 152 2.64 -1.83 21.85
N PHE A 153 3.15 -3.03 22.08
CA PHE A 153 3.54 -3.44 23.43
C PHE A 153 4.69 -2.58 23.96
N ASP A 154 4.90 -2.59 25.27
CA ASP A 154 5.96 -1.80 25.92
C ASP A 154 7.37 -2.10 25.37
N ASN A 155 7.56 -3.29 24.79
CA ASN A 155 8.81 -3.71 24.13
C ASN A 155 8.95 -3.23 22.67
N GLY A 156 7.99 -2.46 22.15
CA GLY A 156 7.99 -1.95 20.79
C GLY A 156 7.50 -2.95 19.73
N THR A 157 7.03 -4.15 20.11
CA THR A 157 6.51 -5.15 19.16
C THR A 157 5.00 -5.08 19.02
N HIS A 158 4.51 -5.63 17.91
CA HIS A 158 3.07 -5.78 17.66
C HIS A 158 2.61 -7.20 18.03
N PRO A 159 1.31 -7.39 18.33
CA PRO A 159 0.73 -8.73 18.47
C PRO A 159 0.98 -9.59 17.24
N HIS A 160 1.36 -10.86 17.46
CA HIS A 160 1.58 -11.83 16.38
C HIS A 160 0.32 -12.62 16.00
N ASP A 161 -0.70 -12.60 16.85
CA ASP A 161 -1.94 -13.34 16.64
C ASP A 161 -2.67 -12.89 15.36
N ALA A 162 -3.42 -13.79 14.74
CA ALA A 162 -4.24 -13.46 13.58
C ALA A 162 -5.22 -12.32 13.88
N THR A 163 -5.43 -11.45 12.90
CA THR A 163 -6.32 -10.30 13.04
C THR A 163 -7.74 -10.76 13.36
N GLN A 164 -8.26 -10.29 14.49
CA GLN A 164 -9.63 -10.56 14.89
C GLN A 164 -10.63 -9.75 14.03
N ASN A 165 -11.92 -9.89 14.31
CA ASN A 165 -12.94 -9.09 13.64
C ASN A 165 -12.68 -7.59 13.84
N ILE A 166 -12.51 -6.87 12.74
CA ILE A 166 -12.25 -5.44 12.74
C ILE A 166 -13.53 -4.68 13.05
N THR A 167 -13.51 -3.94 14.14
CA THR A 167 -14.59 -3.02 14.53
C THR A 167 -14.10 -1.58 14.38
N SER A 168 -15.03 -0.62 14.41
CA SER A 168 -14.65 0.80 14.43
C SER A 168 -13.76 1.15 15.63
N SER A 169 -14.00 0.53 16.79
CA SER A 169 -13.24 0.77 18.01
C SER A 169 -11.87 0.10 18.03
N SER A 170 -11.67 -1.02 17.33
CA SER A 170 -10.39 -1.77 17.32
C SER A 170 -9.50 -1.49 16.10
N LEU A 171 -9.99 -0.76 15.09
CA LEU A 171 -9.28 -0.58 13.81
C LEU A 171 -7.83 -0.08 13.99
N GLY A 172 -7.59 0.92 14.85
CA GLY A 172 -6.26 1.53 14.99
C GLY A 172 -5.18 0.58 15.52
N THR A 173 -5.55 -0.46 16.26
CA THR A 173 -4.60 -1.50 16.74
C THR A 173 -3.96 -2.29 15.58
N ASN A 174 -4.59 -2.27 14.41
CA ASN A 174 -4.17 -3.01 13.23
C ASN A 174 -3.47 -2.13 12.19
N ASN A 175 -3.00 -0.94 12.58
CA ASN A 175 -2.35 0.00 11.64
C ASN A 175 -1.18 -0.62 10.87
N HIS A 176 -0.38 -1.46 11.53
CA HIS A 176 0.76 -2.14 10.91
C HIS A 176 0.37 -3.23 9.89
N ARG A 177 -0.91 -3.67 9.88
CA ARG A 177 -1.46 -4.67 8.95
C ARG A 177 -2.39 -4.05 7.90
N ALA A 178 -2.51 -2.72 7.89
CA ALA A 178 -3.41 -2.02 7.02
C ALA A 178 -2.68 -1.43 5.83
N PHE A 179 -3.36 -1.39 4.69
CA PHE A 179 -2.93 -0.58 3.56
C PHE A 179 -4.14 -0.17 2.70
N ALA A 180 -3.91 0.78 1.81
CA ALA A 180 -4.85 1.18 0.79
C ALA A 180 -4.22 1.19 -0.60
N LEU A 181 -4.98 0.75 -1.59
CA LEU A 181 -4.64 0.92 -3.00
C LEU A 181 -5.44 2.12 -3.54
N LEU A 182 -4.74 3.17 -3.99
CA LEU A 182 -5.36 4.26 -4.73
C LEU A 182 -5.46 3.85 -6.19
N LEU A 183 -6.64 4.00 -6.76
CA LEU A 183 -6.99 3.57 -8.11
C LEU A 183 -7.32 4.77 -8.98
N ARG A 184 -7.07 4.65 -10.28
CA ARG A 184 -7.47 5.65 -11.28
C ARG A 184 -8.95 6.01 -11.13
N GLY A 185 -9.24 7.29 -11.29
CA GLY A 185 -10.59 7.83 -11.15
C GLY A 185 -11.01 8.12 -9.70
N GLY A 186 -10.06 8.29 -8.79
CA GLY A 186 -10.31 8.72 -7.41
C GLY A 186 -10.95 7.65 -6.53
N LYS A 187 -10.85 6.38 -6.92
CA LYS A 187 -11.34 5.25 -6.12
C LYS A 187 -10.20 4.71 -5.25
N SER A 188 -10.55 4.04 -4.17
CA SER A 188 -9.59 3.36 -3.32
C SER A 188 -10.10 2.01 -2.86
N LEU A 189 -9.16 1.14 -2.49
CA LEU A 189 -9.42 -0.10 -1.78
C LEU A 189 -8.66 -0.07 -0.46
N GLU A 190 -9.39 -0.01 0.64
CA GLU A 190 -8.87 -0.07 2.00
C GLU A 190 -9.03 -1.46 2.60
N VAL A 191 -7.93 -2.01 3.11
CA VAL A 191 -7.92 -3.36 3.68
C VAL A 191 -7.05 -3.43 4.94
N VAL A 192 -7.41 -4.39 5.79
CA VAL A 192 -6.59 -4.86 6.91
C VAL A 192 -6.33 -6.35 6.70
N CYS A 193 -5.06 -6.74 6.67
CA CYS A 193 -4.65 -8.12 6.49
C CYS A 193 -4.83 -8.97 7.74
N GLU A 194 -4.96 -10.30 7.55
CA GLU A 194 -5.03 -11.25 8.65
C GLU A 194 -3.70 -11.36 9.42
N THR A 195 -2.56 -11.29 8.73
CA THR A 195 -1.24 -11.31 9.35
C THR A 195 -0.35 -10.14 8.89
N GLY A 196 0.76 -9.90 9.59
CA GLY A 196 1.78 -8.95 9.15
C GLY A 196 2.39 -9.34 7.81
N SER A 197 2.72 -10.63 7.63
CA SER A 197 3.29 -11.16 6.39
C SER A 197 2.36 -11.00 5.19
N ASP A 198 1.04 -11.15 5.38
CA ASP A 198 0.05 -10.84 4.34
C ASP A 198 0.13 -9.37 3.89
N CYS A 199 0.28 -8.45 4.84
CA CYS A 199 0.38 -7.02 4.58
C CYS A 199 1.68 -6.69 3.85
N GLU A 200 2.81 -7.24 4.29
CA GLU A 200 4.14 -6.99 3.71
C GLU A 200 4.29 -7.58 2.30
N SER A 201 3.59 -8.68 2.01
CA SER A 201 3.63 -9.34 0.70
C SER A 201 3.09 -8.45 -0.43
N TRP A 202 2.06 -7.64 -0.18
CA TRP A 202 1.41 -6.81 -1.21
C TRP A 202 2.35 -5.73 -1.79
N PRO A 203 3.01 -4.88 -0.99
CA PRO A 203 3.98 -3.92 -1.51
C PRO A 203 5.11 -4.57 -2.30
N VAL A 204 5.63 -5.71 -1.84
CA VAL A 204 6.71 -6.44 -2.54
C VAL A 204 6.25 -6.86 -3.93
N ALA A 205 5.07 -7.46 -4.05
CA ALA A 205 4.52 -7.89 -5.33
C ALA A 205 4.15 -6.73 -6.27
N LEU A 206 3.71 -5.60 -5.71
CA LEU A 206 3.27 -4.43 -6.49
C LEU A 206 4.41 -3.50 -6.88
N LYS A 207 5.59 -3.61 -6.26
CA LYS A 207 6.73 -2.69 -6.50
C LYS A 207 7.14 -2.66 -7.97
N ARG A 208 7.41 -3.82 -8.58
CA ARG A 208 7.86 -3.93 -9.98
C ARG A 208 6.76 -3.53 -10.98
N PRO A 209 5.53 -4.10 -10.94
CA PRO A 209 4.48 -3.75 -11.90
C PRO A 209 4.10 -2.26 -11.91
N LEU A 210 4.19 -1.59 -10.76
CA LEU A 210 3.87 -0.17 -10.62
C LEU A 210 5.04 0.76 -10.98
N HIS A 211 6.17 0.21 -11.44
CA HIS A 211 7.40 0.98 -11.70
C HIS A 211 7.76 1.91 -10.54
N LEU A 212 7.53 1.43 -9.31
CA LEU A 212 7.93 2.08 -8.05
C LEU A 212 9.44 1.92 -7.84
N GLY A 213 10.20 1.96 -8.94
CA GLY A 213 11.64 1.97 -8.94
C GLY A 213 12.10 3.22 -8.20
N THR A 214 12.97 3.01 -7.22
CA THR A 214 13.76 4.11 -6.65
C THR A 214 14.56 4.78 -7.77
N PRO A 215 14.93 6.06 -7.64
CA PRO A 215 15.78 6.73 -8.61
C PRO A 215 17.06 5.95 -8.96
N ALA A 216 17.60 5.18 -8.01
CA ALA A 216 18.76 4.31 -8.21
C ALA A 216 18.47 3.08 -9.11
N GLU A 217 17.31 2.44 -8.96
CA GLU A 217 16.90 1.32 -9.82
C GLU A 217 16.67 1.78 -11.27
N ARG A 218 16.09 2.97 -11.46
CA ARG A 218 15.93 3.57 -12.80
C ARG A 218 17.28 3.84 -13.46
N LEU A 219 18.25 4.36 -12.71
CA LEU A 219 19.61 4.58 -13.19
C LEU A 219 20.35 3.28 -13.54
N LEU A 220 20.06 2.16 -12.86
CA LEU A 220 20.66 0.87 -13.17
C LEU A 220 20.01 0.20 -14.39
N GLU A 221 18.68 0.32 -14.54
CA GLU A 221 17.96 -0.13 -15.75
C GLU A 221 18.41 0.65 -17.00
N GLU A 222 18.59 1.97 -16.90
CA GLU A 222 19.15 2.81 -17.97
C GLU A 222 20.57 2.37 -18.37
N ARG A 223 21.39 1.93 -17.41
CA ARG A 223 22.76 1.44 -17.67
C ARG A 223 22.81 0.02 -18.23
N ARG A 224 21.79 -0.81 -17.98
CA ARG A 224 21.66 -2.16 -18.58
C ARG A 224 21.06 -2.10 -20.00
N GLY A 225 20.52 -0.95 -20.42
CA GLY A 225 19.97 -0.69 -21.74
C GLY A 225 20.85 0.19 -22.63
N THR A 226 22.09 -0.25 -22.88
CA THR A 226 23.00 0.19 -23.96
C THR A 226 23.92 -0.98 -24.30
#